data_AF-A0A7X8VHV9-F1
#
_entry.id   AF-A0A7X8VHV9-F1
#
_cell.length_a   1.000
_cell.length_b   1.000
_cell.length_c   1.000
_cell.angle_alpha   90.00
_cell.angle_beta   90.00
_cell.angle_gamma   90.00
#
_symmetry.space_group_name_H-M   'P 1'
#
loop_
_entity.id
_entity.type
_entity.pdbx_description
1 polymer ?
#
loop_
_entity_poly.entity_id
_entity_poly.type
_entity_poly.pdbx_seq_one_letter_code
_entity_poly.pdbx_strand_id
1 'polypeptide(L)'
;TTRLVDFLDEQHMHRLYEKFILEYFRKEFPQISVSASYIPWAVDSGNRAMLPIMQSDIMLTHGNRVLIIDAKYYSQATVESYGAHTLHSSHLYQIFAYVKNKDAEFAEVPHVVSGMLLYAGTDEEVQPRNTYTLSGNKISVQTLDLNCDFSEIAAQLNSIVSEHFEAV
;
A
#
# COMPACT_ATOMS: atom_id res chain seq x y z
N THR A 1 -4.05 -3.62 -28.12
CA THR A 1 -4.48 -2.21 -28.28
C THR A 1 -5.53 -1.93 -27.24
N THR A 2 -5.14 -1.35 -26.10
CA THR A 2 -6.06 -1.06 -24.98
C THR A 2 -7.06 -0.01 -25.43
N ARG A 3 -8.37 -0.28 -25.32
CA ARG A 3 -9.40 0.69 -25.70
C ARG A 3 -9.64 1.64 -24.52
N LEU A 4 -10.07 2.86 -24.82
CA LEU A 4 -10.37 3.88 -23.81
C LEU A 4 -11.40 3.39 -22.76
N VAL A 5 -12.34 2.53 -23.16
CA VAL A 5 -13.35 1.93 -22.29
C VAL A 5 -12.71 1.00 -21.26
N ASP A 6 -11.76 0.16 -21.68
CA ASP A 6 -11.04 -0.76 -20.79
C ASP A 6 -10.22 0.02 -19.75
N PHE A 7 -9.60 1.15 -20.17
CA PHE A 7 -8.84 2.02 -19.28
C PHE A 7 -9.73 2.76 -18.26
N LEU A 8 -10.90 3.22 -18.67
CA LEU A 8 -11.86 3.86 -17.76
C LEU A 8 -12.42 2.87 -16.73
N ASP A 9 -12.64 1.62 -17.15
CA ASP A 9 -13.09 0.54 -16.26
C ASP A 9 -12.01 0.19 -15.22
N GLU A 10 -10.74 0.08 -15.64
CA GLU A 10 -9.61 -0.16 -14.75
C GLU A 10 -9.44 0.95 -13.70
N GLN A 11 -9.58 2.23 -14.10
CA GLN A 11 -9.55 3.34 -13.13
C GLN A 11 -10.70 3.31 -12.13
N HIS A 12 -11.91 2.96 -12.57
CA HIS A 12 -13.04 2.82 -11.66
C HIS A 12 -12.85 1.68 -10.68
N MET A 13 -12.36 0.54 -11.17
CA MET A 13 -12.08 -0.62 -10.33
C MET A 13 -10.94 -0.38 -9.35
N HIS A 14 -9.89 0.35 -9.74
CA HIS A 14 -8.84 0.80 -8.83
C HIS A 14 -9.41 1.61 -7.66
N ARG A 15 -10.25 2.61 -7.95
CA ARG A 15 -10.89 3.42 -6.90
C ARG A 15 -11.84 2.61 -6.02
N LEU A 16 -12.55 1.64 -6.61
CA LEU A 16 -13.43 0.75 -5.86
C LEU A 16 -12.63 -0.15 -4.91
N TYR A 17 -11.52 -0.70 -5.38
CA TYR A 17 -10.62 -1.56 -4.61
C TYR A 17 -9.96 -0.79 -3.45
N GLU A 18 -9.41 0.39 -3.73
CA GLU A 18 -8.89 1.31 -2.71
C GLU A 18 -9.94 1.61 -1.65
N LYS A 19 -11.14 2.04 -2.07
CA LYS A 19 -12.24 2.37 -1.17
C LYS A 19 -12.70 1.17 -0.35
N PHE A 20 -12.75 -0.01 -0.95
CA PHE A 20 -13.09 -1.24 -0.27
C PHE A 20 -12.13 -1.51 0.90
N ILE A 21 -10.83 -1.49 0.65
CA ILE A 21 -9.81 -1.72 1.68
C ILE A 21 -9.88 -0.63 2.77
N LEU A 22 -10.00 0.63 2.36
CA LEU A 22 -10.09 1.77 3.28
C LEU A 22 -11.29 1.64 4.23
N GLU A 23 -12.49 1.40 3.68
CA GLU A 23 -13.71 1.29 4.47
C GLU A 23 -13.75 0.00 5.29
N TYR A 24 -13.16 -1.10 4.79
CA TYR A 24 -13.00 -2.34 5.56
C TYR A 24 -12.21 -2.07 6.84
N PHE A 25 -11.00 -1.51 6.73
CA PHE A 25 -10.18 -1.23 7.91
C PHE A 25 -10.84 -0.23 8.86
N ARG A 26 -11.48 0.82 8.31
CA ARG A 26 -12.18 1.81 9.14
C ARG A 26 -13.32 1.19 9.95
N LYS A 27 -14.06 0.25 9.36
CA LYS A 27 -15.21 -0.39 10.01
C LYS A 27 -14.78 -1.44 11.02
N GLU A 28 -13.85 -2.32 10.65
CA GLU A 28 -13.51 -3.50 11.44
C GLU A 28 -12.46 -3.21 12.54
N PHE A 29 -11.68 -2.11 12.41
CA PHE A 29 -10.64 -1.73 13.38
C PHE A 29 -10.82 -0.29 13.90
N PRO A 30 -11.91 0.03 14.63
CA PRO A 30 -12.18 1.38 15.14
C PRO A 30 -11.12 1.93 16.10
N GLN A 31 -10.28 1.06 16.65
CA GLN A 31 -9.19 1.40 17.57
C GLN A 31 -7.90 1.84 16.83
N ILE A 32 -7.85 1.69 15.50
CA ILE A 32 -6.75 2.17 14.65
C ILE A 32 -7.24 3.39 13.86
N SER A 33 -6.39 4.39 13.70
CA SER A 33 -6.69 5.50 12.80
C SER A 33 -6.50 5.06 11.35
N VAL A 34 -7.57 5.15 10.55
CA VAL A 34 -7.60 4.73 9.14
C VAL A 34 -7.97 5.90 8.23
N SER A 35 -7.05 6.29 7.33
CA SER A 35 -7.24 7.45 6.45
C SER A 35 -6.48 7.34 5.14
N ALA A 36 -6.96 8.02 4.10
CA ALA A 36 -6.15 8.42 2.97
C ALA A 36 -5.51 9.78 3.32
N SER A 37 -4.19 9.82 3.54
CA SER A 37 -3.53 10.97 4.15
C SER A 37 -2.46 11.57 3.25
N TYR A 38 -2.36 12.90 3.29
CA TYR A 38 -1.21 13.60 2.73
C TYR A 38 0.04 13.31 3.56
N ILE A 39 1.13 13.01 2.87
CA ILE A 39 2.45 12.82 3.46
C ILE A 39 3.29 14.03 3.06
N PRO A 40 3.67 14.92 3.99
CA PRO A 40 4.50 16.06 3.65
C PRO A 40 5.88 15.61 3.18
N TRP A 41 6.45 16.34 2.22
CA TRP A 41 7.86 16.19 1.90
C TRP A 41 8.73 16.65 3.09
N ALA A 42 9.64 15.77 3.50
CA ALA A 42 10.77 16.12 4.34
C ALA A 42 11.75 16.92 3.47
N VAL A 43 11.77 18.24 3.67
CA VAL A 43 12.62 19.17 2.93
C VAL A 43 13.58 19.87 3.89
N ASP A 44 14.87 19.80 3.60
CA ASP A 44 15.89 20.47 4.41
C ASP A 44 15.90 21.99 4.21
N SER A 45 15.61 22.43 2.97
CA SER A 45 15.66 23.85 2.58
C SER A 45 14.39 24.65 2.90
N GLY A 46 13.34 23.99 3.38
CA GLY A 46 12.03 24.59 3.66
C GLY A 46 11.16 24.93 2.43
N ASN A 47 11.72 24.91 1.22
CA ASN A 47 10.94 25.16 0.00
C ASN A 47 10.25 23.88 -0.50
N ARG A 48 8.91 23.92 -0.60
CA ARG A 48 8.07 22.82 -1.10
C ARG A 48 7.40 23.15 -2.44
N ALA A 49 7.72 24.29 -3.06
CA ALA A 49 7.09 24.72 -4.30
C ALA A 49 7.33 23.69 -5.42
N MET A 50 6.28 23.41 -6.18
CA MET A 50 6.28 22.49 -7.34
C MET A 50 6.59 21.01 -7.02
N LEU A 51 6.73 20.63 -5.75
CA LEU A 51 6.82 19.21 -5.39
C LEU A 51 5.46 18.52 -5.62
N PRO A 52 5.44 17.30 -6.15
CA PRO A 52 4.19 16.57 -6.33
C PRO A 52 3.56 16.25 -4.98
N ILE A 53 2.25 16.22 -4.94
CA ILE A 53 1.51 15.82 -3.74
C ILE A 53 1.73 14.32 -3.51
N MET A 54 2.12 13.95 -2.29
CA MET A 54 2.13 12.56 -1.85
C MET A 54 0.86 12.32 -1.04
N GLN A 55 -0.03 11.49 -1.58
CA GLN A 55 -1.26 11.07 -0.93
C GLN A 55 -1.28 9.55 -0.94
N SER A 56 -1.39 8.94 0.24
CA SER A 56 -1.54 7.49 0.35
C SER A 56 -2.98 7.07 0.01
N ASP A 57 -3.12 5.89 -0.57
CA ASP A 57 -4.42 5.23 -0.72
C ASP A 57 -5.00 4.89 0.66
N ILE A 58 -4.23 4.18 1.49
CA ILE A 58 -4.59 3.86 2.88
C ILE A 58 -3.39 4.06 3.80
N MET A 59 -3.63 4.67 4.96
CA MET A 59 -2.70 4.81 6.06
C MET A 59 -3.36 4.30 7.33
N LEU A 60 -2.76 3.30 7.95
CA LEU A 60 -3.15 2.75 9.24
C LEU A 60 -2.16 3.26 10.28
N THR A 61 -2.68 3.83 11.38
CA THR A 61 -1.85 4.38 12.45
C THR A 61 -2.35 3.94 13.82
N HIS A 62 -1.44 3.41 14.64
CA HIS A 62 -1.69 3.09 16.04
C HIS A 62 -0.47 3.48 16.88
N GLY A 63 -0.60 4.52 17.71
CA GLY A 63 0.54 5.15 18.39
C GLY A 63 1.60 5.65 17.40
N ASN A 64 2.86 5.31 17.64
CA ASN A 64 3.99 5.66 16.76
C ASN A 64 4.27 4.59 15.68
N ARG A 65 3.30 3.73 15.38
CA ARG A 65 3.40 2.73 14.32
C ARG A 65 2.49 3.15 13.16
N VAL A 66 3.06 3.15 11.96
CA VAL A 66 2.36 3.51 10.73
C VAL A 66 2.58 2.43 9.67
N LEU A 67 1.49 2.02 9.04
CA LEU A 67 1.51 1.23 7.81
C LEU A 67 0.88 2.07 6.69
N ILE A 68 1.65 2.31 5.64
CA ILE A 68 1.18 2.94 4.40
C ILE A 68 0.91 1.82 3.40
N ILE A 69 -0.29 1.78 2.84
CA ILE A 69 -0.69 0.79 1.84
C ILE A 69 -0.99 1.55 0.54
N ASP A 70 -0.39 1.08 -0.54
CA ASP A 70 -0.63 1.51 -1.91
C ASP A 70 -1.31 0.33 -2.63
N ALA A 71 -2.59 0.50 -2.97
CA ALA A 71 -3.48 -0.56 -3.42
C ALA A 71 -3.51 -0.60 -4.94
N LYS A 72 -3.18 -1.74 -5.54
CA LYS A 72 -3.04 -1.85 -6.99
C LYS A 72 -4.05 -2.82 -7.59
N TYR A 73 -4.98 -2.28 -8.37
CA TYR A 73 -5.90 -3.06 -9.21
C TYR A 73 -5.38 -3.04 -10.65
N TYR A 74 -4.60 -4.04 -11.05
CA TYR A 74 -4.09 -4.20 -12.41
C TYR A 74 -4.29 -5.63 -12.89
N SER A 75 -4.38 -5.80 -14.20
CA SER A 75 -4.39 -7.13 -14.82
C SER A 75 -3.07 -7.91 -14.63
N GLN A 76 -1.95 -7.23 -14.38
CA GLN A 76 -0.65 -7.86 -14.12
C GLN A 76 0.10 -7.26 -12.92
N ALA A 77 0.36 -8.08 -11.90
CA ALA A 77 1.06 -7.66 -10.68
C ALA A 77 2.58 -7.58 -10.87
N THR A 78 3.12 -8.23 -11.91
CA THR A 78 4.55 -8.30 -12.20
C THR A 78 4.87 -7.98 -13.66
N VAL A 79 6.09 -7.53 -13.92
CA VAL A 79 6.65 -7.35 -15.26
C VAL A 79 7.55 -8.54 -15.56
N GLU A 80 7.26 -9.25 -16.65
CA GLU A 80 8.14 -10.31 -17.17
C GLU A 80 9.30 -9.68 -17.95
N SER A 81 10.53 -9.92 -17.51
CA SER A 81 11.73 -9.51 -18.23
C SER A 81 12.77 -10.62 -18.16
N TYR A 82 13.28 -11.04 -19.33
CA TYR A 82 14.28 -12.12 -19.44
C TYR A 82 13.92 -13.41 -18.67
N GLY A 83 12.64 -13.78 -18.62
CA GLY A 83 12.15 -14.98 -17.92
C GLY A 83 12.05 -14.84 -16.40
N ALA A 84 12.18 -13.62 -15.85
CA ALA A 84 11.96 -13.33 -14.44
C ALA A 84 10.80 -12.35 -14.25
N HIS A 85 9.95 -12.63 -13.26
CA HIS A 85 8.88 -11.73 -12.82
C HIS A 85 9.45 -10.72 -11.83
N THR A 86 9.34 -9.42 -12.16
CA THR A 86 9.80 -8.32 -11.31
C THR A 86 8.64 -7.40 -10.93
N LEU A 87 8.75 -6.74 -9.78
CA LEU A 87 7.76 -5.74 -9.38
C LEU A 87 7.84 -4.52 -10.29
N HIS A 88 6.70 -3.86 -10.51
CA HIS A 88 6.66 -2.54 -11.14
C HIS A 88 7.47 -1.54 -10.30
N SER A 89 8.58 -1.08 -10.86
CA SER A 89 9.52 -0.19 -10.16
C SER A 89 8.88 1.13 -9.74
N SER A 90 7.95 1.65 -10.53
CA SER A 90 7.16 2.85 -10.20
C SER A 90 6.40 2.70 -8.89
N HIS A 91 5.75 1.56 -8.65
CA HIS A 91 5.01 1.28 -7.41
C HIS A 91 5.97 1.21 -6.23
N LEU A 92 7.09 0.48 -6.41
CA LEU A 92 8.10 0.34 -5.36
C LEU A 92 8.73 1.70 -4.99
N TYR A 93 9.04 2.54 -5.97
CA TYR A 93 9.62 3.86 -5.71
C TYR A 93 8.63 4.80 -5.05
N GLN A 94 7.35 4.74 -5.43
CA GLN A 94 6.30 5.54 -4.81
C GLN A 94 6.14 5.18 -3.33
N ILE A 95 5.93 3.89 -3.00
CA ILE A 95 5.75 3.48 -1.60
C ILE A 95 7.02 3.74 -0.79
N PHE A 96 8.20 3.56 -1.38
CA PHE A 96 9.47 3.89 -0.71
C PHE A 96 9.57 5.38 -0.38
N ALA A 97 9.23 6.27 -1.32
CA ALA A 97 9.22 7.71 -1.07
C ALA A 97 8.24 8.08 0.06
N TYR A 98 7.04 7.49 0.07
CA TYR A 98 6.01 7.74 1.08
C TYR A 98 6.49 7.31 2.46
N VAL A 99 7.04 6.10 2.56
CA VAL A 99 7.61 5.56 3.79
C VAL A 99 8.73 6.45 4.30
N LYS A 100 9.72 6.81 3.48
CA LYS A 100 10.86 7.62 3.95
C LYS A 100 10.47 9.02 4.40
N ASN A 101 9.52 9.67 3.73
CA ASN A 101 9.05 11.00 4.15
C ASN A 101 8.21 10.93 5.42
N LYS A 102 7.39 9.89 5.60
CA LYS A 102 6.62 9.70 6.84
C LYS A 102 7.51 9.30 8.02
N ASP A 103 8.52 8.46 7.78
CA ASP A 103 9.54 8.06 8.75
C ASP A 103 10.31 9.27 9.30
N ALA A 104 10.71 10.20 8.43
CA ALA A 104 11.37 11.45 8.83
C ALA A 104 10.52 12.34 9.75
N GLU A 105 9.18 12.27 9.67
CA GLU A 105 8.26 13.00 10.55
C GLU A 105 8.37 12.57 12.02
N PHE A 106 8.82 11.34 12.28
CA PHE A 106 8.93 10.77 13.63
C PHE A 106 10.37 10.71 14.15
N ALA A 107 11.34 11.35 13.49
CA ALA A 107 12.77 11.20 13.77
C ALA A 107 13.19 11.42 15.25
N GLU A 108 12.40 12.17 16.02
CA GLU A 108 12.67 12.51 17.42
C GLU A 108 12.14 11.50 18.45
N VAL A 109 11.32 10.52 18.03
CA VAL A 109 10.70 9.53 18.94
C VAL A 109 10.89 8.10 18.43
N PRO A 110 10.91 7.08 19.29
CA PRO A 110 10.84 5.69 18.83
C PRO A 110 9.56 5.45 18.03
N HIS A 111 9.71 4.93 16.81
CA HIS A 111 8.61 4.74 15.86
C HIS A 111 8.88 3.56 14.92
N VAL A 112 7.83 3.14 14.21
CA VAL A 112 7.92 2.17 13.11
C VAL A 112 7.07 2.68 11.95
N VAL A 113 7.71 2.99 10.82
CA VAL A 113 6.99 3.23 9.56
C VAL A 113 7.28 2.11 8.58
N SER A 114 6.22 1.55 8.02
CA SER A 114 6.27 0.44 7.06
C SER A 114 5.38 0.72 5.85
N GLY A 115 5.71 0.09 4.73
CA GLY A 115 4.96 0.18 3.48
C GLY A 115 4.42 -1.17 3.04
N MET A 116 3.34 -1.15 2.27
CA MET A 116 2.78 -2.32 1.62
C MET A 116 2.29 -1.96 0.21
N LEU A 117 2.68 -2.75 -0.77
CA LEU A 117 1.98 -2.85 -2.05
C LEU A 117 0.97 -3.97 -1.93
N LEU A 118 -0.32 -3.66 -2.05
CA LEU A 118 -1.40 -4.64 -1.94
C LEU A 118 -2.10 -4.78 -3.29
N TYR A 119 -1.72 -5.82 -4.03
CA TYR A 119 -2.28 -6.11 -5.34
C TYR A 119 -3.62 -6.85 -5.19
N ALA A 120 -4.61 -6.51 -6.02
CA ALA A 120 -5.80 -7.34 -6.17
C ALA A 120 -5.40 -8.68 -6.82
N GLY A 121 -5.79 -9.79 -6.21
CA GLY A 121 -5.51 -11.13 -6.72
C GLY A 121 -6.20 -11.39 -8.04
N THR A 122 -5.41 -11.81 -9.01
CA THR A 122 -5.84 -12.26 -10.34
C THR A 122 -5.49 -13.73 -10.53
N ASP A 123 -5.95 -14.34 -11.62
CA ASP A 123 -5.65 -15.73 -11.98
C ASP A 123 -4.17 -15.95 -12.43
N GLU A 124 -3.24 -15.06 -12.06
CA GLU A 124 -1.81 -15.20 -12.35
C GLU A 124 -1.18 -16.33 -11.53
N GLU A 125 -0.39 -17.19 -12.19
CA GLU A 125 0.34 -18.30 -11.53
C GLU A 125 1.37 -17.81 -10.50
N VAL A 126 1.94 -16.61 -10.73
CA VAL A 126 2.96 -16.01 -9.88
C VAL A 126 2.45 -14.72 -9.27
N GLN A 127 2.01 -14.81 -8.01
CA GLN A 127 1.60 -13.65 -7.23
C GLN A 127 2.75 -13.18 -6.31
N PRO A 128 3.09 -11.87 -6.31
CA PRO A 128 4.20 -11.39 -5.52
C PRO A 128 3.87 -11.41 -4.02
N ARG A 129 4.61 -12.21 -3.25
CA ARG A 129 4.49 -12.27 -1.78
C ARG A 129 5.85 -12.20 -1.11
N ASN A 130 6.38 -10.99 -0.97
CA ASN A 130 7.73 -10.77 -0.42
C ASN A 130 7.76 -9.63 0.59
N THR A 131 8.76 -9.66 1.46
CA THR A 131 9.07 -8.55 2.37
C THR A 131 10.52 -8.12 2.16
N TYR A 132 10.73 -6.82 2.04
CA TYR A 132 12.02 -6.20 1.90
C TYR A 132 12.29 -5.28 3.09
N THR A 133 13.55 -5.18 3.51
CA THR A 133 14.00 -4.12 4.41
C THR A 133 14.82 -3.13 3.59
N LEU A 134 14.27 -1.94 3.36
CA LEU A 134 14.90 -0.90 2.54
C LEU A 134 15.21 0.30 3.43
N SER A 135 16.50 0.61 3.59
CA SER A 135 16.98 1.74 4.41
C SER A 135 16.39 1.79 5.82
N GLY A 136 16.23 0.62 6.45
CA GLY A 136 15.70 0.47 7.81
C GLY A 136 14.18 0.28 7.90
N ASN A 137 13.43 0.54 6.83
CA ASN A 137 11.97 0.38 6.83
C ASN A 137 11.54 -0.93 6.16
N LYS A 138 10.47 -1.55 6.67
CA LYS A 138 9.86 -2.74 6.08
C LYS A 138 8.94 -2.32 4.93
N ILE A 139 9.14 -2.87 3.74
CA ILE A 139 8.21 -2.76 2.61
C ILE A 139 7.79 -4.17 2.22
N SER A 140 6.50 -4.45 2.36
CA SER A 140 5.91 -5.73 1.97
C SER A 140 5.18 -5.62 0.64
N VAL A 141 5.11 -6.73 -0.06
CA VAL A 141 4.30 -6.89 -1.26
C VAL A 141 3.46 -8.12 -1.07
N GLN A 142 2.16 -7.94 -1.19
CA GLN A 142 1.19 -9.01 -1.02
C GLN A 142 0.10 -8.89 -2.08
N THR A 143 -0.57 -10.02 -2.29
CA THR A 143 -1.76 -10.10 -3.12
C THR A 143 -2.94 -10.48 -2.23
N LEU A 144 -4.03 -9.73 -2.35
CA LEU A 144 -5.30 -10.03 -1.68
C LEU A 144 -6.14 -10.91 -2.61
N ASP A 145 -6.33 -12.17 -2.26
CA ASP A 145 -7.17 -13.07 -3.04
C ASP A 145 -8.65 -12.66 -2.91
N LEU A 146 -9.24 -12.23 -4.03
CA LEU A 146 -10.64 -11.81 -4.14
C LEU A 146 -11.54 -12.91 -4.71
N ASN A 147 -10.98 -14.06 -5.12
CA ASN A 147 -11.69 -15.20 -5.70
C ASN A 147 -12.17 -16.22 -4.64
N CYS A 148 -12.20 -15.80 -3.38
CA CYS A 148 -12.62 -16.61 -2.23
C CYS A 148 -13.85 -16.02 -1.52
N ASP A 149 -14.39 -16.77 -0.56
CA ASP A 149 -15.50 -16.29 0.27
C ASP A 149 -15.07 -15.06 1.09
N PHE A 150 -16.02 -14.15 1.36
CA PHE A 150 -15.71 -12.90 2.07
C PHE A 150 -15.05 -13.12 3.44
N SER A 151 -15.34 -14.23 4.14
CA SER A 151 -14.67 -14.55 5.41
C SER A 151 -13.17 -14.78 5.24
N GLU A 152 -12.73 -15.29 4.10
CA GLU A 152 -11.32 -15.51 3.79
C GLU A 152 -10.64 -14.21 3.36
N ILE A 153 -11.33 -13.36 2.59
CA ILE A 153 -10.88 -11.97 2.29
C ILE A 153 -10.68 -11.20 3.60
N ALA A 154 -11.66 -11.28 4.50
CA ALA A 154 -11.60 -10.63 5.81
C ALA A 154 -10.42 -11.16 6.65
N ALA A 155 -10.20 -12.47 6.67
CA ALA A 155 -9.06 -13.07 7.37
C ALA A 155 -7.70 -12.56 6.83
N GLN A 156 -7.55 -12.45 5.51
CA GLN A 156 -6.36 -11.88 4.87
C GLN A 156 -6.14 -10.41 5.27
N LEU A 157 -7.20 -9.59 5.27
CA LEU A 157 -7.08 -8.20 5.70
C LEU A 157 -6.78 -8.09 7.21
N ASN A 158 -7.36 -8.95 8.03
CA ASN A 158 -7.12 -8.96 9.48
C ASN A 158 -5.69 -9.38 9.83
N SER A 159 -5.07 -10.27 9.04
CA SER A 159 -3.68 -10.65 9.26
C SER A 159 -2.73 -9.47 9.03
N ILE A 160 -3.03 -8.58 8.07
CA ILE A 160 -2.24 -7.35 7.83
C ILE A 160 -2.20 -6.50 9.12
N VAL A 161 -3.34 -6.30 9.78
CA VAL A 161 -3.38 -5.53 11.03
C VAL A 161 -2.59 -6.24 12.12
N SER A 162 -2.83 -7.54 12.29
CA SER A 162 -2.19 -8.35 13.34
C SER A 162 -0.66 -8.41 13.20
N GLU A 163 -0.15 -8.40 11.97
CA GLU A 163 1.30 -8.43 11.68
C GLU A 163 1.99 -7.10 11.96
N HIS A 164 1.28 -5.97 11.84
CA HIS A 164 1.87 -4.63 11.91
C HIS A 164 1.62 -3.92 13.25
N PHE A 165 0.50 -4.23 13.88
CA PHE A 165 0.05 -3.63 15.12
C PHE A 165 -0.18 -4.76 16.12
N GLU A 166 0.72 -4.90 17.10
CA GLU A 166 0.64 -5.91 18.16
C GLU A 166 -0.75 -5.90 18.81
N ALA A 167 -1.39 -7.08 18.87
CA ALA A 167 -2.70 -7.37 19.48
C ALA A 167 -3.55 -6.11 19.80
N VAL A 168 -3.95 -5.44 18.72
CA VAL A 168 -4.94 -4.38 18.70
C VAL A 168 -6.33 -5.00 18.63
#